data_AF-A0A2A6HXK1-F1
#
_entry.id   AF-A0A2A6HXK1-F1
#
_cell.length_a   1.000
_cell.length_b   1.000
_cell.length_c   1.000
_cell.angle_alpha   90.00
_cell.angle_beta   90.00
_cell.angle_gamma   90.00
#
_symmetry.space_group_name_H-M   'P 1'
#
loop_
_entity.id
_entity.type
_entity.pdbx_description
1 polymer ?
#
loop_
_entity_poly.entity_id
_entity_poly.type
_entity_poly.pdbx_seq_one_letter_code
_entity_poly.pdbx_strand_id
1 'polypeptide(L)'
;MKKSNRNGGRPAHVPSEISRRLVTILAAEAVPQSQISVALGIDGKTLRRRYGEEIRRGSALVEAKLVLHLHRIAGGSDGTALKAIRFALRAKCGWSEFAPPRVELQPRPKRRC
;
A
#
# COMPACT_ATOMS: atom_id res chain seq x y z
N MET A 1 23.44 32.69 14.26
CA MET A 1 22.94 32.84 12.87
C MET A 1 23.84 32.07 11.90
N LYS A 2 23.33 31.09 11.16
CA LYS A 2 24.06 30.49 10.03
C LYS A 2 23.61 31.15 8.72
N LYS A 3 24.53 31.83 8.05
CA LYS A 3 24.36 32.40 6.70
C LYS A 3 24.49 31.26 5.67
N SER A 4 23.55 31.14 4.73
CA SER A 4 23.74 30.35 3.51
C SER A 4 23.89 31.27 2.31
N ASN A 5 24.97 31.05 1.56
CA ASN A 5 25.39 31.84 0.41
C ASN A 5 24.49 31.54 -0.82
N ARG A 6 24.36 32.53 -1.69
CA ARG A 6 23.37 32.63 -2.77
C ARG A 6 23.74 31.75 -3.97
N ASN A 7 22.82 30.87 -4.38
CA ASN A 7 22.58 30.45 -5.77
C ASN A 7 21.04 30.40 -5.92
N GLY A 8 20.47 31.24 -6.80
CA GLY A 8 19.05 31.60 -6.84
C GLY A 8 18.11 30.48 -7.28
N GLY A 9 17.76 29.57 -6.37
CA GLY A 9 16.71 28.57 -6.55
C GLY A 9 15.75 28.54 -5.36
N ARG A 10 14.55 27.97 -5.55
CA ARG A 10 13.57 27.73 -4.47
C ARG A 10 14.26 26.94 -3.35
N PRO A 11 14.17 27.37 -2.07
CA PRO A 11 14.84 26.68 -0.98
C PRO A 11 14.44 25.20 -0.92
N ALA A 12 15.38 24.36 -0.53
CA ALA A 12 15.14 22.92 -0.43
C ALA A 12 13.99 22.64 0.55
N HIS A 13 13.03 21.81 0.13
CA HIS A 13 11.89 21.43 0.98
C HIS A 13 12.37 20.68 2.23
N VAL A 14 12.00 21.19 3.40
CA VAL A 14 12.26 20.56 4.69
C VAL A 14 10.94 19.99 5.22
N PRO A 15 10.84 18.66 5.36
CA PRO A 15 9.63 18.04 5.89
C PRO A 15 9.46 18.38 7.38
N SER A 16 8.27 18.85 7.75
CA SER A 16 7.85 19.02 9.16
C SER A 16 7.03 17.81 9.60
N GLU A 17 6.90 17.61 10.90
CA GLU A 17 6.06 16.52 11.43
C GLU A 17 4.59 16.68 11.01
N ILE A 18 4.09 17.92 10.94
CA ILE A 18 2.74 18.23 10.47
C ILE A 18 2.59 17.82 9.00
N SER A 19 3.55 18.17 8.14
CA SER A 19 3.47 17.81 6.73
C SER A 19 3.59 16.30 6.51
N ARG A 20 4.39 15.59 7.31
CA ARG A 20 4.46 14.12 7.29
C ARG A 20 3.14 13.48 7.66
N ARG A 21 2.51 13.95 8.73
CA ARG A 21 1.21 13.46 9.17
C ARG A 21 0.13 13.73 8.12
N LEU A 22 0.13 14.93 7.54
CA LEU A 22 -0.79 15.28 6.45
C LEU A 22 -0.63 14.34 5.24
N VAL A 23 0.59 14.09 4.78
CA VAL A 23 0.84 13.17 3.66
C VAL A 23 0.37 11.75 3.99
N THR A 24 0.61 11.28 5.22
CA THR A 24 0.16 9.95 5.65
C THR A 24 -1.36 9.85 5.61
N ILE A 25 -2.08 10.87 6.11
CA ILE A 25 -3.56 10.90 6.10
C ILE A 25 -4.08 10.94 4.66
N LEU A 26 -3.55 11.82 3.81
CA LEU A 26 -3.99 11.94 2.41
C LEU A 26 -3.75 10.62 1.65
N ALA A 27 -2.60 9.98 1.86
CA ALA A 27 -2.34 8.67 1.28
C ALA A 27 -3.27 7.58 1.85
N ALA A 28 -3.63 7.65 3.14
CA ALA A 28 -4.58 6.76 3.79
C ALA A 28 -6.04 6.93 3.33
N GLU A 29 -6.36 8.03 2.66
CA GLU A 29 -7.65 8.27 1.98
C GLU A 29 -7.55 8.07 0.46
N ALA A 30 -6.52 7.35 -0.01
CA ALA A 30 -6.30 7.02 -1.42
C ALA A 30 -6.17 8.24 -2.36
N VAL A 31 -5.75 9.40 -1.85
CA VAL A 31 -5.50 10.59 -2.67
C VAL A 31 -4.29 10.35 -3.59
N PRO A 32 -4.37 10.65 -4.90
CA PRO A 32 -3.25 10.49 -5.82
C PRO A 32 -2.02 11.34 -5.43
N GLN A 33 -0.82 10.80 -5.62
CA GLN A 33 0.44 11.50 -5.28
C GLN A 33 0.58 12.85 -5.98
N SER A 34 0.05 13.01 -7.21
CA SER A 34 0.04 14.28 -7.92
C SER A 34 -0.77 15.36 -7.18
N GLN A 35 -1.92 15.00 -6.65
CA GLN A 35 -2.77 15.89 -5.86
C GLN A 35 -2.16 16.20 -4.49
N ILE A 36 -1.49 15.22 -3.87
CA ILE A 36 -0.72 15.46 -2.64
C ILE A 36 0.42 16.46 -2.89
N SER A 37 1.12 16.34 -4.02
CA SER A 37 2.15 17.31 -4.43
C SER A 37 1.60 18.73 -4.59
N VAL A 38 0.42 18.87 -5.23
CA VAL A 38 -0.28 20.15 -5.37
C VAL A 38 -0.66 20.71 -4.00
N ALA A 39 -1.22 19.88 -3.11
CA ALA A 39 -1.63 20.29 -1.77
C ALA A 39 -0.46 20.80 -0.89
N LEU A 40 0.73 20.23 -1.06
CA LEU A 40 1.95 20.70 -0.37
C LEU A 40 2.71 21.79 -1.14
N GLY A 41 2.32 22.10 -2.38
CA GLY A 41 3.01 23.07 -3.23
C GLY A 41 4.45 22.66 -3.61
N ILE A 42 4.71 21.35 -3.70
CA ILE A 42 6.02 20.75 -4.00
C ILE A 42 5.99 19.90 -5.26
N ASP A 43 7.14 19.74 -5.91
CA ASP A 43 7.28 18.84 -7.05
C ASP A 43 7.13 17.35 -6.66
N GLY A 44 6.61 16.53 -7.57
CA GLY A 44 6.40 15.10 -7.36
C GLY A 44 7.67 14.31 -7.02
N LYS A 45 8.83 14.69 -7.59
CA LYS A 45 10.12 14.10 -7.24
C LYS A 45 10.48 14.38 -5.77
N THR A 46 10.16 15.59 -5.29
CA THR A 46 10.41 15.99 -3.90
C THR A 46 9.52 15.21 -2.94
N LEU A 47 8.23 15.04 -3.29
CA LEU A 47 7.29 14.24 -2.52
C LEU A 47 7.80 12.81 -2.33
N ARG A 48 8.14 12.11 -3.42
CA ARG A 48 8.63 10.73 -3.36
C ARG A 48 9.94 10.59 -2.57
N ARG A 49 10.86 11.55 -2.70
CA ARG A 49 12.15 11.53 -2.01
C ARG A 49 12.03 11.78 -0.50
N ARG A 50 11.12 12.64 -0.06
CA ARG A 50 11.03 13.09 1.34
C ARG A 50 9.94 12.39 2.15
N TYR A 51 8.87 11.94 1.49
CA TYR A 51 7.68 11.37 2.14
C TYR A 51 7.36 9.93 1.70
N GLY A 52 8.34 9.20 1.15
CA GLY A 52 8.12 7.83 0.66
C GLY A 52 7.61 6.88 1.74
N GLU A 53 8.08 7.02 2.99
CA GLU A 53 7.60 6.22 4.13
C GLU A 53 6.14 6.50 4.44
N GLU A 54 5.76 7.78 4.50
CA GLU A 54 4.42 8.24 4.79
C GLU A 54 3.42 7.77 3.73
N ILE A 55 3.82 7.81 2.46
CA ILE A 55 3.01 7.29 1.35
C ILE A 55 2.81 5.78 1.50
N ARG A 56 3.88 5.02 1.77
CA ARG A 56 3.77 3.56 1.96
C ARG A 56 2.88 3.20 3.13
N ARG A 57 3.03 3.90 4.27
CA ARG A 57 2.16 3.72 5.44
C ARG A 57 0.70 4.03 5.11
N GLY A 58 0.43 5.15 4.44
CA GLY A 58 -0.92 5.51 4.00
C GLY A 58 -1.52 4.47 3.05
N SER A 59 -0.76 4.00 2.06
CA SER A 59 -1.20 2.92 1.16
C SER A 59 -1.58 1.64 1.91
N ALA A 60 -0.79 1.23 2.91
CA ALA A 60 -1.12 0.07 3.74
C ALA A 60 -2.41 0.26 4.53
N LEU A 61 -2.68 1.48 5.01
CA LEU A 61 -3.94 1.80 5.70
C LEU A 61 -5.15 1.73 4.77
N VAL A 62 -5.02 2.20 3.52
CA VAL A 62 -6.08 2.04 2.51
C VAL A 62 -6.35 0.57 2.26
N GLU A 63 -5.31 -0.24 2.04
CA GLU A 63 -5.46 -1.68 1.83
C GLU A 63 -6.19 -2.34 3.01
N ALA A 64 -5.79 -2.02 4.25
CA ALA A 64 -6.46 -2.54 5.44
C ALA A 64 -7.95 -2.15 5.50
N LYS A 65 -8.31 -0.90 5.22
CA LYS A 65 -9.71 -0.44 5.16
C LYS A 65 -10.52 -1.21 4.11
N LEU A 66 -9.95 -1.41 2.91
CA LEU A 66 -10.59 -2.18 1.84
C LEU A 66 -10.79 -3.64 2.22
N VAL A 67 -9.79 -4.25 2.87
CA VAL A 67 -9.87 -5.64 3.36
C VAL A 67 -10.95 -5.78 4.44
N LEU A 68 -11.03 -4.86 5.40
CA LEU A 68 -12.09 -4.85 6.41
C LEU A 68 -13.48 -4.74 5.76
N HIS A 69 -13.62 -3.86 4.76
CA HIS A 69 -14.87 -3.71 4.03
C HIS A 69 -15.24 -4.99 3.26
N LEU A 70 -14.26 -5.62 2.61
CA LEU A 70 -14.46 -6.90 1.92
C LEU A 70 -14.93 -7.98 2.89
N HIS A 71 -14.31 -8.10 4.07
CA HIS A 71 -14.73 -9.07 5.09
C HIS A 71 -16.15 -8.81 5.58
N ARG A 72 -16.55 -7.54 5.73
CA ARG A 72 -17.93 -7.19 6.07
C ARG A 72 -18.92 -7.64 5.00
N ILE A 73 -18.61 -7.45 3.71
CA ILE A 73 -19.46 -7.93 2.61
C ILE A 73 -19.50 -9.47 2.60
N ALA A 74 -18.36 -10.12 2.81
CA ALA A 74 -18.27 -11.58 2.86
C ALA A 74 -19.08 -12.20 4.00
N GLY A 75 -19.37 -11.44 5.07
CA GLY A 75 -20.24 -11.86 6.18
C GLY A 75 -21.74 -11.73 5.89
N GLY A 76 -22.15 -11.24 4.70
CA GLY A 76 -23.55 -11.18 4.29
C GLY A 76 -24.13 -12.55 3.92
N SER A 77 -25.43 -12.57 3.61
CA SER A 77 -26.18 -13.79 3.23
C SER A 77 -26.60 -13.81 1.76
N ASP A 78 -26.22 -12.80 0.97
CA ASP A 78 -26.62 -12.64 -0.41
C ASP A 78 -25.59 -13.22 -1.41
N GLY A 79 -25.94 -13.23 -2.70
CA GLY A 79 -25.02 -13.67 -3.76
C GLY A 79 -23.75 -12.81 -3.85
N THR A 80 -23.76 -11.58 -3.33
CA THR A 80 -22.58 -10.72 -3.25
C THR A 80 -21.57 -11.24 -2.23
N ALA A 81 -22.03 -11.75 -1.09
CA ALA A 81 -21.19 -12.39 -0.09
C ALA A 81 -20.42 -13.58 -0.68
N LEU A 82 -21.07 -14.46 -1.45
CA LEU A 82 -20.41 -15.59 -2.11
C LEU A 82 -19.31 -15.13 -3.08
N LYS A 83 -19.54 -14.05 -3.84
CA LYS A 83 -18.54 -13.47 -4.75
C LYS A 83 -17.35 -12.90 -3.98
N ALA A 84 -17.60 -12.18 -2.87
CA ALA A 84 -16.56 -11.63 -2.01
C ALA A 84 -15.70 -12.73 -1.36
N ILE A 85 -16.33 -13.78 -0.83
CA ILE A 85 -15.64 -14.96 -0.28
C ILE A 85 -14.77 -15.62 -1.35
N ARG A 86 -15.33 -15.88 -2.54
CA ARG A 86 -14.58 -16.49 -3.65
C ARG A 86 -13.38 -15.63 -4.06
N PHE A 87 -13.55 -14.31 -4.13
CA PHE A 87 -12.46 -13.37 -4.41
C PHE A 87 -11.36 -13.46 -3.33
N ALA A 88 -11.72 -13.43 -2.05
CA ALA A 88 -10.77 -13.51 -0.95
C ALA A 88 -9.98 -14.84 -0.97
N LEU A 89 -10.65 -15.96 -1.19
CA LEU A 89 -10.03 -17.29 -1.29
C LEU A 89 -9.03 -17.36 -2.46
N ARG A 90 -9.36 -16.76 -3.61
CA ARG A 90 -8.45 -16.66 -4.75
C ARG A 90 -7.25 -15.76 -4.48
N ALA A 91 -7.48 -14.57 -3.92
CA ALA A 91 -6.46 -13.54 -3.77
C ALA A 91 -5.47 -13.79 -2.63
N LYS A 92 -5.90 -14.39 -1.51
CA LYS A 92 -5.07 -14.57 -0.30
C LYS A 92 -4.83 -16.03 0.08
N CYS A 93 -5.75 -16.94 -0.24
CA CYS A 93 -5.63 -18.36 0.18
C CYS A 93 -5.10 -19.29 -0.92
N GLY A 94 -4.82 -18.77 -2.12
CA GLY A 94 -4.33 -19.58 -3.24
C GLY A 94 -5.35 -20.60 -3.75
N TRP A 95 -6.64 -20.40 -3.46
CA TRP A 95 -7.68 -21.28 -3.96
C TRP A 95 -7.87 -21.07 -5.46
N SER A 96 -7.82 -22.16 -6.22
CA SER A 96 -8.17 -22.19 -7.64
C SER A 96 -9.13 -23.34 -7.88
N GLU A 97 -10.12 -23.12 -8.73
CA GLU A 97 -11.03 -24.17 -9.20
C GLU A 97 -10.29 -25.25 -9.99
N PHE A 98 -9.18 -24.86 -10.62
CA PHE A 98 -8.31 -25.72 -11.39
C PHE A 98 -7.01 -26.03 -10.64
N ALA A 99 -7.03 -25.99 -9.31
CA ALA A 99 -5.86 -26.39 -8.53
C ALA A 99 -5.57 -27.88 -8.82
N PRO A 100 -4.34 -28.25 -9.24
CA PRO A 100 -4.01 -29.64 -9.43
C PRO A 100 -4.18 -30.39 -8.10
N PRO A 101 -4.53 -31.69 -8.13
CA PRO A 101 -4.52 -32.52 -6.94
C PRO A 101 -3.20 -32.31 -6.20
N ARG A 102 -3.23 -32.19 -4.87
CA ARG A 102 -2.02 -32.04 -4.08
C ARG A 102 -1.11 -33.22 -4.41
N VAL A 103 -0.04 -32.96 -5.14
CA VAL A 103 1.00 -33.97 -5.39
C VAL A 103 1.65 -34.22 -4.04
N GLU A 104 1.41 -35.39 -3.46
CA GLU A 104 2.19 -35.86 -2.33
C GLU A 104 3.65 -35.85 -2.78
N LEU A 105 4.44 -34.94 -2.21
CA LEU A 105 5.87 -34.92 -2.40
C LEU A 105 6.40 -36.24 -1.84
N GLN A 106 6.63 -37.22 -2.72
CA GLN A 106 7.36 -38.41 -2.34
C GLN A 106 8.67 -37.97 -1.69
N PRO A 107 9.06 -38.58 -0.56
CA PRO A 107 10.27 -38.19 0.15
C PRO A 107 11.43 -38.24 -0.83
N ARG A 108 12.21 -37.15 -0.91
CA ARG A 108 13.38 -37.11 -1.80
C ARG A 108 14.26 -38.31 -1.50
N PRO A 109 14.71 -39.07 -2.51
CA PRO A 109 15.58 -40.22 -2.27
C PRO A 109 16.82 -39.73 -1.52
N LYS A 110 17.13 -40.36 -0.38
CA LYS A 110 18.33 -40.06 0.39
C LYS A 110 19.52 -40.22 -0.55
N ARG A 111 20.29 -39.16 -0.76
CA ARG A 111 21.56 -39.24 -1.49
C ARG A 111 22.42 -40.27 -0.77
N ARG A 112 22.77 -41.37 -1.44
CA ARG A 112 23.77 -42.31 -0.91
C ARG A 112 25.09 -41.55 -0.84
N CYS A 113 25.68 -41.52 0.37
CA CYS A 113 27.08 -41.17 0.58
C CYS A 113 27.98 -42.23 -0.06
#